data_AF-A0A8S0T6P9-F1
#
_entry.id   AF-A0A8S0T6P9-F1
#
_cell.length_a   1.000
_cell.length_b   1.000
_cell.length_c   1.000
_cell.angle_alpha   90.00
_cell.angle_beta   90.00
_cell.angle_gamma   90.00
#
_symmetry.space_group_name_H-M   'P 1'
#
loop_
_entity.id
_entity.type
_entity.pdbx_description
1 polymer ?
#
loop_
_entity_poly.entity_id
_entity_poly.type
_entity_poly.pdbx_seq_one_letter_code
_entity_poly.pdbx_strand_id
1 'polypeptide(L)'
;MIKYKARSIKSGRQSEFMIFTAAADDDLEPIVESAFENVEQVVLEHVDQVVGDCFMDCVNCLIGFANNKSSHQISLKAIALLRISEDRLAEGLVPGGALNELILV
;
A
#
# COMPACT_ATOMS: atom_id res chain seq x y z
N MET A 1 7.12 17.62 -14.37
CA MET A 1 7.04 16.16 -14.55
C MET A 1 8.34 15.53 -14.07
N ILE A 2 8.35 15.01 -12.85
CA ILE A 2 9.50 14.28 -12.30
C ILE A 2 9.23 12.81 -12.58
N LYS A 3 10.03 12.19 -13.45
CA LYS A 3 9.96 10.75 -13.72
C LYS A 3 10.76 10.03 -12.63
N TYR A 4 10.07 9.41 -11.68
CA TYR A 4 10.72 8.57 -10.68
C TYR A 4 10.98 7.19 -11.27
N LYS A 5 12.25 6.76 -11.26
CA LYS A 5 12.69 5.49 -11.81
C LYS A 5 12.82 4.50 -10.66
N ALA A 6 11.81 3.66 -10.46
CA ALA A 6 11.84 2.61 -9.44
C ALA A 6 12.97 1.61 -9.76
N ARG A 7 14.04 1.66 -8.97
CA ARG A 7 15.15 0.71 -9.03
C ARG A 7 14.87 -0.32 -7.93
N SER A 8 14.70 -1.59 -8.31
CA SER A 8 14.63 -2.70 -7.35
C SER A 8 15.86 -2.66 -6.43
N ILE A 9 15.64 -2.46 -5.12
CA ILE A 9 16.71 -2.43 -4.12
C ILE A 9 16.33 -3.41 -3.02
N LYS A 10 16.87 -4.62 -3.15
CA LYS A 10 16.85 -5.71 -2.15
C LYS A 10 17.67 -5.41 -0.88
N SER A 11 17.74 -4.15 -0.42
CA SER A 11 18.61 -3.77 0.71
C SER A 11 18.16 -2.45 1.36
N GLY A 12 17.31 -2.53 2.38
CA GLY A 12 17.24 -1.54 3.48
C GLY A 12 16.69 -0.13 3.20
N ARG A 13 16.00 0.12 2.07
CA ARG A 13 15.23 1.37 1.92
C ARG A 13 13.80 1.15 2.37
N GLN A 14 13.33 2.03 3.25
CA GLN A 14 11.91 2.11 3.59
C GLN A 14 11.10 2.31 2.30
N SER A 15 10.17 1.40 2.02
CA SER A 15 9.13 1.57 1.01
C SER A 15 8.45 2.93 1.17
N GLU A 16 8.13 3.58 0.06
CA GLU A 16 7.43 4.88 0.06
C GLU A 16 6.09 4.79 0.79
N PHE A 17 5.49 3.60 0.82
CA PHE A 17 4.30 3.28 1.63
C PHE A 17 4.52 3.46 3.13
N MET A 18 5.73 3.27 3.68
CA MET A 18 5.98 3.55 5.10
C MET A 18 5.87 5.05 5.40
N ILE A 19 6.29 5.91 4.48
CA ILE A 19 6.15 7.37 4.63
C ILE A 19 4.68 7.75 4.59
N PHE A 20 3.92 7.19 3.64
CA PHE A 20 2.49 7.44 3.54
C PHE A 20 1.68 6.85 4.70
N THR A 21 2.16 5.76 5.32
CA THR A 21 1.56 5.21 6.54
C THR A 21 1.62 6.24 7.68
N ALA A 22 2.77 6.92 7.85
CA ALA A 22 2.88 7.98 8.85
C ALA A 22 2.00 9.19 8.48
N ALA A 23 1.91 9.56 7.20
CA ALA A 23 1.06 10.64 6.73
C ALA A 23 -0.45 10.35 6.88
N ALA A 24 -0.85 9.07 6.92
CA ALA A 24 -2.24 8.68 7.14
C ALA A 24 -2.77 9.04 8.54
N ASP A 25 -1.87 9.23 9.51
CA ASP A 25 -2.17 9.63 10.89
C ASP A 25 -1.93 11.14 11.15
N ASP A 26 -1.67 11.94 10.11
CA ASP A 26 -1.43 13.38 10.26
C ASP A 26 -2.72 14.14 10.64
N ASP A 27 -2.58 15.18 11.45
CA ASP A 27 -3.69 16.03 11.90
C ASP A 27 -4.20 16.98 10.80
N LEU A 28 -3.38 17.26 9.80
CA LEU A 28 -3.72 18.16 8.70
C LEU A 28 -4.36 17.37 7.54
N GLU A 29 -5.67 17.52 7.38
CA GLU A 29 -6.46 16.88 6.31
C GLU A 29 -5.84 17.03 4.89
N PRO A 30 -5.30 18.19 4.48
CA PRO A 30 -4.67 18.31 3.16
C PRO A 30 -3.43 17.43 2.97
N ILE A 31 -2.69 17.12 4.05
CA ILE A 31 -1.54 16.21 4.00
C ILE A 31 -2.04 14.78 3.80
N VAL A 32 -3.05 14.37 4.55
CA VAL A 32 -3.68 13.05 4.43
C VAL A 32 -4.25 12.85 3.02
N GLU A 33 -4.98 13.84 2.49
CA GLU A 33 -5.55 13.82 1.13
C GLU A 33 -4.45 13.66 0.08
N SER A 34 -3.44 14.53 0.11
CA SER A 34 -2.35 14.47 -0.87
C SER A 34 -1.56 13.16 -0.79
N ALA A 35 -1.32 12.64 0.42
CA ALA A 35 -0.68 11.35 0.62
C ALA A 35 -1.52 10.21 0.03
N PHE A 36 -2.84 10.24 0.25
CA PHE A 36 -3.74 9.22 -0.28
C PHE A 36 -3.83 9.27 -1.81
N GLU A 37 -3.87 10.44 -2.44
CA GLU A 37 -3.87 10.58 -3.90
C GLU A 37 -2.64 9.91 -4.54
N ASN A 38 -1.46 10.08 -3.94
CA ASN A 38 -0.23 9.43 -4.41
C ASN A 38 -0.31 7.90 -4.25
N VAL A 39 -0.85 7.41 -3.14
CA VAL A 39 -1.06 5.98 -2.90
C VAL A 39 -2.06 5.39 -3.88
N GLU A 40 -3.22 6.03 -4.07
CA GLU A 40 -4.27 5.61 -5.00
C GLU A 40 -3.71 5.50 -6.43
N GLN A 41 -2.95 6.51 -6.87
CA GLN A 41 -2.32 6.49 -8.18
C GLN A 41 -1.33 5.33 -8.34
N VAL A 42 -0.39 5.14 -7.39
CA VAL A 42 0.63 4.10 -7.49
C VAL A 42 0.00 2.71 -7.49
N VAL A 43 -0.98 2.45 -6.62
CA VAL A 43 -1.65 1.15 -6.50
C VAL A 43 -2.44 0.82 -7.77
N LEU A 44 -3.14 1.78 -8.36
CA LEU A 44 -3.96 1.54 -9.56
C LEU A 44 -3.13 1.46 -10.84
N GLU A 45 -2.09 2.28 -10.98
CA GLU A 45 -1.27 2.31 -12.20
C GLU A 45 -0.19 1.22 -12.23
N HIS A 46 0.28 0.75 -11.08
CA HIS A 46 1.43 -0.16 -10.96
C HIS A 46 1.16 -1.39 -10.09
N VAL A 47 -0.08 -1.92 -10.13
CA VAL A 47 -0.54 -3.01 -9.26
C VAL A 47 0.40 -4.22 -9.25
N ASP A 48 0.86 -4.69 -10.41
CA ASP A 48 1.73 -5.86 -10.51
C ASP A 48 3.10 -5.63 -9.83
N GLN A 49 3.64 -4.43 -9.96
CA GLN A 49 4.91 -4.06 -9.32
C GLN A 49 4.75 -3.92 -7.80
N VAL A 50 3.66 -3.29 -7.35
CA VAL A 50 3.35 -3.14 -5.92
C VAL A 50 3.18 -4.50 -5.26
N VAL A 51 2.42 -5.40 -5.89
CA VAL A 51 2.25 -6.78 -5.46
C VAL A 51 3.59 -7.52 -5.42
N GLY A 52 4.47 -7.28 -6.41
CA GLY A 52 5.75 -7.95 -6.55
C GLY A 52 6.83 -7.54 -5.55
N ASP A 53 6.94 -6.23 -5.27
CA ASP A 53 8.09 -5.65 -4.57
C ASP A 53 7.78 -5.21 -3.13
N CYS A 54 6.55 -4.80 -2.82
CA CYS A 54 6.23 -4.12 -1.56
C CYS A 54 4.79 -4.35 -1.04
N PHE A 55 4.20 -5.52 -1.33
CA PHE A 55 2.79 -5.82 -1.00
C PHE A 55 2.43 -5.57 0.48
N MET A 56 3.22 -6.09 1.42
CA MET A 56 2.92 -5.92 2.86
C MET A 56 2.97 -4.44 3.27
N ASP A 57 3.92 -3.67 2.76
CA ASP A 57 4.04 -2.24 3.06
C ASP A 57 2.85 -1.45 2.49
N CYS A 58 2.41 -1.81 1.27
CA CYS A 58 1.19 -1.25 0.66
C CYS A 58 -0.06 -1.54 1.50
N VAL A 59 -0.26 -2.80 1.91
CA VAL A 59 -1.41 -3.19 2.74
C VAL A 59 -1.41 -2.46 4.08
N ASN A 60 -0.26 -2.37 4.76
CA ASN A 60 -0.14 -1.62 6.01
C ASN A 60 -0.48 -0.14 5.84
N CYS A 61 -0.01 0.48 4.75
CA CYS A 61 -0.34 1.85 4.42
C CYS A 61 -1.84 2.05 4.18
N LEU A 62 -2.47 1.16 3.41
CA LEU A 62 -3.91 1.20 3.16
C LEU A 62 -4.73 0.98 4.44
N ILE A 63 -4.26 0.14 5.38
CA ILE A 63 -4.87 -0.01 6.71
C ILE A 63 -4.81 1.29 7.51
N GLY A 64 -3.69 2.03 7.44
CA GLY A 64 -3.57 3.36 8.03
C GLY A 64 -4.65 4.30 7.50
N PHE A 65 -4.76 4.43 6.18
CA PHE A 65 -5.79 5.27 5.55
C PHE A 65 -7.22 4.78 5.81
N ALA A 66 -7.46 3.48 5.86
CA ALA A 66 -8.76 2.90 6.19
C ALA A 66 -9.22 3.28 7.60
N ASN A 67 -8.28 3.52 8.52
CA ASN A 67 -8.55 3.96 9.88
C ASN A 67 -8.44 5.48 10.08
N ASN A 68 -8.20 6.24 9.01
CA ASN A 68 -8.14 7.70 9.09
C ASN A 68 -9.47 8.26 9.62
N LYS A 69 -9.40 9.14 10.62
CA LYS A 69 -10.58 9.71 11.29
C LYS A 69 -11.00 11.06 10.70
N SER A 70 -10.15 11.67 9.90
CA SER A 70 -10.32 13.01 9.34
C SER A 70 -11.23 12.99 8.12
N SER A 71 -11.10 11.98 7.24
CA SER A 71 -11.90 11.87 6.02
C SER A 71 -12.46 10.46 5.81
N HIS A 72 -13.78 10.34 5.98
CA HIS A 72 -14.49 9.08 5.74
C HIS A 72 -14.40 8.62 4.27
N GLN A 73 -14.28 9.56 3.33
CA GLN A 73 -14.14 9.24 1.91
C GLN A 73 -12.81 8.54 1.63
N ILE A 74 -11.71 9.03 2.22
CA ILE A 74 -10.39 8.38 2.13
C ILE A 74 -10.46 6.97 2.71
N SER A 75 -11.08 6.82 3.89
CA SER A 75 -11.22 5.50 4.53
C SER A 75 -11.93 4.49 3.62
N LEU A 76 -13.04 4.89 2.98
CA LEU A 76 -13.80 4.02 2.08
C LEU A 76 -13.02 3.67 0.81
N LYS A 77 -12.30 4.63 0.22
CA LYS A 77 -11.43 4.37 -0.94
C LYS A 77 -10.30 3.41 -0.57
N ALA A 78 -9.66 3.59 0.58
CA ALA A 78 -8.61 2.69 1.06
C ALA A 78 -9.13 1.25 1.25
N ILE A 79 -10.33 1.08 1.81
CA ILE A 79 -10.99 -0.23 1.92
C ILE A 79 -11.25 -0.85 0.54
N ALA A 80 -11.64 -0.06 -0.46
CA ALA A 80 -11.82 -0.57 -1.82
C ALA A 80 -10.50 -1.07 -2.42
N LEU A 81 -9.37 -0.37 -2.19
CA LEU A 81 -8.05 -0.81 -2.64
C LEU A 81 -7.55 -2.05 -1.89
N LEU A 82 -7.90 -2.21 -0.60
CA LEU A 82 -7.62 -3.43 0.16
C LEU A 82 -8.31 -4.66 -0.43
N ARG A 83 -9.53 -4.51 -0.97
CA ARG A 83 -10.22 -5.60 -1.68
C ARG A 83 -9.53 -6.02 -2.97
N ILE A 84 -8.92 -5.08 -3.69
CA ILE A 84 -8.07 -5.42 -4.84
C ILE A 84 -6.88 -6.27 -4.38
N SER A 85 -6.30 -5.92 -3.22
CA SER A 85 -5.19 -6.68 -2.63
C SER A 85 -5.61 -8.10 -2.21
N GLU A 86 -6.83 -8.27 -1.70
CA GLU A 86 -7.45 -9.56 -1.37
C GLU A 86 -7.52 -10.47 -2.59
N ASP A 87 -8.10 -10.00 -3.71
CA ASP A 87 -8.22 -10.78 -4.94
C ASP A 87 -6.86 -11.26 -5.46
N ARG A 88 -5.85 -10.36 -5.44
CA ARG A 88 -4.49 -10.69 -5.90
C ARG A 88 -3.79 -11.72 -5.00
N LEU A 89 -4.06 -11.66 -3.69
CA LEU A 89 -3.56 -12.65 -2.75
C LEU A 89 -4.23 -14.02 -2.98
N ALA A 90 -5.56 -14.04 -3.17
CA ALA A 90 -6.32 -15.25 -3.44
C ALA A 90 -5.90 -15.95 -4.73
N GLU A 91 -5.53 -15.18 -5.77
CA GLU A 91 -5.00 -15.70 -7.03
C GLU A 91 -3.54 -16.20 -6.94
N GLY A 92 -2.87 -16.03 -5.79
CA GLY A 92 -1.48 -16.44 -5.60
C GLY A 92 -0.46 -15.58 -6.33
N LEU A 93 -0.82 -14.35 -6.70
CA LEU A 93 0.02 -13.43 -7.47
C LEU A 93 1.03 -12.66 -6.61
N VAL A 94 0.94 -12.76 -5.28
CA VAL A 94 1.91 -12.14 -4.35
C VAL A 94 3.14 -13.06 -4.23
N PRO A 95 4.33 -12.66 -4.72
CA PRO A 95 5.52 -13.48 -4.62
C PRO A 95 5.92 -13.66 -3.16
N GLY A 96 5.82 -14.90 -2.68
CA GLY A 96 6.40 -15.32 -1.42
C GLY A 96 5.87 -14.58 -0.20
N GLY A 97 4.55 -14.62 0.01
CA GLY A 97 4.07 -14.58 1.39
C GLY A 97 4.71 -15.75 2.15
N ALA A 98 5.17 -15.50 3.37
CA ALA A 98 5.70 -16.52 4.29
C ALA A 98 4.62 -17.55 4.74
N LEU A 99 3.76 -18.01 3.83
CA LEU A 99 2.72 -19.00 4.07
C LEU A 99 3.21 -20.45 3.83
N ASN A 100 4.42 -20.62 3.27
CA ASN A 100 5.04 -21.94 3.16
C ASN A 100 5.59 -22.48 4.49
N GLU A 101 5.59 -21.71 5.59
CA GLU A 101 5.98 -22.21 6.92
C GLU A 101 4.81 -22.60 7.84
N LEU A 102 3.55 -22.32 7.45
CA LEU A 102 2.37 -22.58 8.31
C LEU A 102 1.51 -23.79 7.90
N ILE A 103 1.91 -24.55 6.87
CA ILE A 103 1.18 -25.77 6.42
C ILE A 103 2.01 -27.06 6.67
N LEU A 104 3.00 -27.02 7.57
CA LEU A 104 3.83 -28.19 7.91
C LEU A 104 3.96 -28.48 9.43
N VAL A 105 2.97 -28.09 10.24
CA VAL A 105 2.84 -28.55 11.63
C VAL A 105 1.48 -29.17 11.87
#